data_AF-A0A1X2A4K5-F1
#
_entry.id   AF-A0A1X2A4K5-F1
#
_cell.length_a   1.000
_cell.length_b   1.000
_cell.length_c   1.000
_cell.angle_alpha   90.00
_cell.angle_beta   90.00
_cell.angle_gamma   90.00
#
_symmetry.space_group_name_H-M   'P 1'
#
loop_
_entity.id
_entity.type
_entity.pdbx_description
1 polymer ?
#
loop_
_entity_poly.entity_id
_entity_poly.type
_entity_poly.pdbx_seq_one_letter_code
_entity_poly.pdbx_strand_id
1 'polypeptide(L)'
;MTGTSRPSDRLIDVNDLPIGFIDVALSMPPTELVGETVVVLLRRETGPPAAVLKVARGQLRAAKLRTQRRVLAELAVHHGLDDEWRKLLPRILAFDERTNAAVSVESYRRGTDLADILERRPNRVEELTAAALRAIAPLHRGTATPVVVDNFCLLRGWVVEPLTTLTDVCRRLDPRLVRDMNRLGTVLRQALVGRRIPVGWTHGDYAPANVRVAGLRGSVTGIVDWGGARSGQPAFLDEYTMILTASCRVERTDLGMLVADRLSAGGLSGRERSALRAAHDRPGGDVEDRETIDERIAIVLTWLHHVAHAWRKRQTPPDHHTWWANNVAPVLDAVAGWRDGSDLSGARARPGGAVGAAPMTAPPPVKDAAPAQGDRSDG
;
A
#
# COMPACT_ATOMS: atom_id res chain seq x y z
N MET A 1 4.11 5.72 -58.77
CA MET A 1 4.49 6.94 -58.02
C MET A 1 3.17 7.59 -57.61
N THR A 2 2.77 7.69 -56.35
CA THR A 2 3.49 8.25 -55.19
C THR A 2 2.97 7.61 -53.89
N GLY A 3 3.90 7.33 -52.97
CA GLY A 3 3.64 6.66 -51.70
C GLY A 3 3.13 7.60 -50.61
N THR A 4 2.29 7.04 -49.75
CA THR A 4 1.71 7.64 -48.55
C THR A 4 2.69 7.54 -47.38
N SER A 5 3.18 8.69 -46.89
CA SER A 5 4.04 8.78 -45.71
C SER A 5 3.21 8.87 -44.42
N ARG A 6 3.42 7.92 -43.51
CA ARG A 6 2.91 7.92 -42.12
C ARG A 6 3.45 9.12 -41.32
N PRO A 7 2.69 9.67 -40.36
CA PRO A 7 3.22 10.65 -39.43
C PRO A 7 4.10 9.94 -38.39
N SER A 8 5.35 10.35 -38.34
CA SER A 8 6.39 9.91 -37.41
C SER A 8 6.06 10.25 -35.95
N ASP A 9 6.08 9.22 -35.09
CA ASP A 9 6.31 9.32 -33.65
C ASP A 9 7.64 10.07 -33.42
N ARG A 10 7.58 11.38 -33.22
CA ARG A 10 8.71 12.14 -32.69
C ARG A 10 8.75 11.94 -31.18
N LEU A 11 9.68 11.11 -30.72
CA LEU A 11 10.29 11.26 -29.40
C LEU A 11 10.65 12.75 -29.25
N ILE A 12 10.24 13.36 -28.14
CA ILE A 12 10.82 14.63 -27.71
C ILE A 12 12.29 14.31 -27.43
N ASP A 13 13.18 14.88 -28.24
CA ASP A 13 14.62 14.81 -28.00
C ASP A 13 14.89 15.50 -26.64
N VAL A 14 15.65 14.84 -25.79
CA VAL A 14 16.00 15.36 -24.45
C VAL A 14 16.78 16.69 -24.57
N ASN A 15 17.37 16.96 -25.74
CA ASN A 15 18.02 18.24 -26.07
C ASN A 15 17.04 19.39 -26.41
N ASP A 16 15.75 19.09 -26.66
CA ASP A 16 14.71 20.10 -26.93
C ASP A 16 13.97 20.56 -25.67
N LEU A 17 14.24 19.94 -24.51
CA LEU A 17 13.90 20.56 -23.24
C LEU A 17 14.98 21.59 -22.94
N PRO A 18 14.65 22.88 -22.70
CA PRO A 18 15.68 23.86 -22.46
C PRO A 18 16.40 23.43 -21.19
N ILE A 19 17.67 23.03 -21.33
CA ILE A 19 18.60 22.76 -20.24
C ILE A 19 18.55 23.94 -19.22
N GLY A 20 18.28 25.15 -19.72
CA GLY A 20 18.02 26.35 -18.93
C GLY A 20 16.86 26.28 -17.92
N PHE A 21 15.80 25.48 -18.09
CA PHE A 21 14.72 25.39 -17.09
C PHE A 21 15.13 24.62 -15.84
N ILE A 22 15.96 23.58 -16.01
CA ILE A 22 16.52 22.82 -14.89
C ILE A 22 17.50 23.70 -14.13
N ASP A 23 18.34 24.44 -14.85
CA ASP A 23 19.27 25.39 -14.23
C ASP A 23 18.53 26.54 -13.54
N VAL A 24 17.49 27.14 -14.13
CA VAL A 24 16.69 28.20 -13.48
C VAL A 24 16.03 27.72 -12.19
N ALA A 25 15.43 26.52 -12.19
CA ALA A 25 14.79 25.98 -10.98
C ALA A 25 15.80 25.63 -9.87
N LEU A 26 17.03 25.28 -10.24
CA LEU A 26 18.14 25.04 -9.30
C LEU A 26 18.85 26.34 -8.88
N SER A 27 18.77 27.41 -9.68
CA SER A 27 19.30 28.75 -9.41
C SER A 27 18.41 29.62 -8.51
N MET A 28 17.12 29.27 -8.33
CA MET A 28 16.26 29.99 -7.39
C MET A 28 16.79 29.87 -5.94
N PRO A 29 16.88 30.99 -5.18
CA PRO A 29 17.46 31.00 -3.85
C PRO A 29 16.65 30.10 -2.89
N PRO A 30 17.31 29.42 -1.92
CA PRO A 30 16.66 28.47 -1.01
C PRO A 30 15.47 29.03 -0.23
N THR A 31 15.46 30.35 0.00
CA THR A 31 14.45 31.10 0.75
C THR A 31 13.11 31.25 0.02
N GLU A 32 13.06 31.11 -1.29
CA GLU A 32 11.81 31.23 -2.07
C GLU A 32 11.07 29.90 -2.24
N LEU A 33 11.71 28.77 -1.90
CA LEU A 33 11.16 27.43 -2.05
C LEU A 33 10.83 26.81 -0.69
N VAL A 34 9.81 27.38 -0.03
CA VAL A 34 9.24 26.81 1.19
C VAL A 34 8.36 25.61 0.81
N GLY A 35 8.92 24.41 0.86
CA GLY A 35 8.19 23.15 0.62
C GLY A 35 9.08 21.90 0.55
N GLU A 36 8.50 20.71 0.78
CA GLU A 36 9.20 19.42 0.74
C GLU A 36 9.72 19.05 -0.67
N THR A 37 8.93 19.37 -1.69
CA THR A 37 9.25 19.23 -3.12
C THR A 37 8.44 20.29 -3.83
N VAL A 38 9.09 21.06 -4.70
CA VAL A 38 8.41 22.09 -5.48
C VAL A 38 7.79 21.40 -6.68
N VAL A 39 6.48 21.59 -6.86
CA VAL A 39 5.71 20.99 -7.96
C VAL A 39 5.18 22.10 -8.84
N VAL A 40 5.60 22.13 -10.10
CA VAL A 40 5.19 23.13 -11.09
C VAL A 40 4.47 22.43 -12.23
N LEU A 41 3.26 22.89 -12.55
CA LEU A 41 2.54 22.42 -13.74
C LEU A 41 3.12 23.10 -14.99
N LEU A 42 3.62 22.28 -15.91
CA LEU A 42 4.14 22.75 -17.19
C LEU A 42 3.02 22.71 -18.24
N ARG A 43 2.75 23.88 -18.82
CA ARG A 43 1.78 24.07 -19.90
C ARG A 43 2.45 24.76 -21.08
N ARG A 44 1.93 24.51 -22.28
CA ARG A 44 2.20 25.38 -23.43
C ARG A 44 1.53 26.74 -23.20
N GLU A 45 1.99 27.79 -23.87
CA GLU A 45 1.41 29.15 -23.75
C GLU A 45 -0.11 29.15 -23.91
N THR A 46 -0.62 28.34 -24.84
CA THR A 46 -2.04 28.07 -25.01
C THR A 46 -2.29 26.57 -24.93
N GLY A 47 -2.83 26.10 -23.80
CA GLY A 47 -3.23 24.70 -23.66
C GLY A 47 -3.32 24.20 -22.22
N PRO A 48 -3.91 23.00 -22.02
CA PRO A 48 -3.93 22.36 -20.72
C PRO A 48 -2.51 21.96 -20.29
N PRO A 49 -2.28 21.73 -18.98
CA PRO A 49 -1.02 21.17 -18.51
C PRO A 49 -0.68 19.86 -19.24
N ALA A 50 0.59 19.75 -19.64
CA ALA A 50 1.12 18.60 -20.37
C ALA A 50 2.11 17.79 -19.51
N ALA A 51 2.82 18.46 -18.60
CA ALA A 51 3.80 17.85 -17.73
C ALA A 51 3.79 18.48 -16.33
N VAL A 52 4.49 17.82 -15.41
CA VAL A 52 4.73 18.27 -14.04
C VAL A 52 6.23 18.25 -13.81
N LEU A 53 6.79 19.38 -13.39
CA LEU A 53 8.15 19.50 -12.91
C LEU A 53 8.14 19.32 -11.38
N LYS A 54 8.94 18.38 -10.88
CA LYS A 54 9.19 18.17 -9.46
C LYS A 54 10.64 18.48 -9.16
N VAL A 55 10.90 19.38 -8.21
CA VAL A 55 12.24 19.73 -7.74
C VAL A 55 12.37 19.38 -6.26
N ALA A 56 13.27 18.45 -5.96
CA ALA A 56 13.57 18.02 -4.62
C ALA A 56 14.99 18.43 -4.24
N ARG A 57 15.15 19.20 -3.15
CA ARG A 57 16.45 19.57 -2.56
C ARG A 57 16.64 18.82 -1.24
N GLY A 58 17.85 18.38 -0.94
CA GLY A 58 18.16 17.57 0.24
C GLY A 58 18.12 16.07 -0.04
N GLN A 59 19.01 15.31 0.61
CA GLN A 59 19.20 13.87 0.37
C GLN A 59 17.91 13.04 0.46
N LEU A 60 17.09 13.25 1.49
CA LEU A 60 15.84 12.51 1.70
C LEU A 60 14.85 12.72 0.55
N ARG A 61 14.64 13.97 0.14
CA ARG A 61 13.66 14.35 -0.88
C ARG A 61 14.14 13.92 -2.27
N ALA A 62 15.43 14.08 -2.56
CA ALA A 62 16.03 13.55 -3.77
C ALA A 62 15.90 12.02 -3.86
N ALA A 63 16.07 11.30 -2.75
CA ALA A 63 15.86 9.85 -2.69
C ALA A 63 14.42 9.44 -3.00
N LYS A 64 13.42 10.26 -2.62
CA LYS A 64 12.01 10.03 -2.99
C LYS A 64 11.81 10.10 -4.51
N LEU A 65 12.37 11.11 -5.19
CA LEU A 65 12.25 11.22 -6.65
C LEU A 65 13.00 10.10 -7.39
N ARG A 66 14.18 9.69 -6.90
CA ARG A 66 14.89 8.50 -7.43
C ARG A 66 14.06 7.23 -7.31
N THR A 67 13.48 7.01 -6.12
CA THR A 67 12.61 5.86 -5.87
C THR A 67 11.44 5.87 -6.83
N GLN A 68 10.78 7.01 -6.98
CA GLN A 68 9.66 7.16 -7.90
C GLN A 68 10.05 6.83 -9.34
N ARG A 69 11.19 7.35 -9.83
CA ARG A 69 11.70 7.05 -11.18
C ARG A 69 11.89 5.54 -11.37
N ARG A 70 12.56 4.88 -10.43
CA ARG A 70 12.83 3.44 -10.47
C ARG A 70 11.51 2.64 -10.51
N VAL A 71 10.59 2.95 -9.61
CA VAL A 71 9.30 2.24 -9.51
C VAL A 71 8.48 2.41 -10.78
N LEU A 72 8.36 3.64 -11.30
CA LEU A 72 7.60 3.89 -12.52
C LEU A 72 8.20 3.17 -13.74
N ALA A 73 9.53 3.07 -13.81
CA ALA A 73 10.20 2.30 -14.86
C ALA A 73 9.92 0.79 -14.73
N GLU A 74 9.93 0.25 -13.51
CA GLU A 74 9.65 -1.16 -13.25
C GLU A 74 8.18 -1.53 -13.54
N LEU A 75 7.23 -0.73 -13.05
CA LEU A 75 5.80 -0.95 -13.27
C LEU A 75 5.41 -0.79 -14.75
N ALA A 76 6.10 0.07 -15.50
CA ALA A 76 5.85 0.23 -16.93
C ALA A 76 6.11 -1.05 -17.75
N VAL A 77 7.00 -1.93 -17.28
CA VAL A 77 7.35 -3.18 -17.99
C VAL A 77 6.93 -4.45 -17.24
N HIS A 78 6.30 -4.32 -16.07
CA HIS A 78 5.91 -5.47 -15.25
C HIS A 78 4.83 -6.33 -15.94
N HIS A 79 5.12 -7.60 -16.20
CA HIS A 79 4.29 -8.51 -16.99
C HIS A 79 2.88 -8.76 -16.43
N GLY A 80 2.71 -8.71 -15.11
CA GLY A 80 1.41 -8.91 -14.46
C GLY A 80 0.43 -7.72 -14.57
N LEU A 81 0.81 -6.63 -15.26
CA LEU A 81 -0.01 -5.44 -15.42
C LEU A 81 -0.48 -5.31 -16.88
N ASP A 82 -1.68 -4.81 -17.09
CA ASP A 82 -2.22 -4.55 -18.43
C ASP A 82 -1.97 -3.10 -18.89
N ASP A 83 -2.11 -2.86 -20.18
CA ASP A 83 -1.86 -1.54 -20.78
C ASP A 83 -2.87 -0.48 -20.35
N GLU A 84 -4.10 -0.87 -20.02
CA GLU A 84 -5.10 0.08 -19.52
C GLU A 84 -4.73 0.61 -18.14
N TRP A 85 -4.26 -0.26 -17.24
CA TRP A 85 -3.79 0.15 -15.93
C TRP A 85 -2.53 1.00 -16.00
N ARG A 86 -1.58 0.66 -16.89
CA ARG A 86 -0.37 1.47 -17.11
C ARG A 86 -0.69 2.91 -17.53
N LYS A 87 -1.82 3.17 -18.20
CA LYS A 87 -2.26 4.54 -18.52
C LYS A 87 -2.59 5.38 -17.29
N LEU A 88 -2.78 4.78 -16.11
CA LEU A 88 -2.97 5.51 -14.86
C LEU A 88 -1.65 6.09 -14.31
N LEU A 89 -0.50 5.59 -14.75
CA LEU A 89 0.81 5.99 -14.24
C LEU A 89 1.35 7.25 -14.94
N PRO A 90 2.01 8.16 -14.21
CA PRO A 90 2.88 9.15 -14.84
C PRO A 90 4.08 8.47 -15.51
N ARG A 91 4.46 8.98 -16.69
CA ARG A 91 5.70 8.62 -17.39
C ARG A 91 6.77 9.65 -17.05
N ILE A 92 7.97 9.18 -16.72
CA ILE A 92 9.14 10.07 -16.61
C ILE A 92 9.52 10.53 -18.02
N LEU A 93 9.49 11.84 -18.24
CA LEU A 93 9.87 12.48 -19.51
C LEU A 93 11.34 12.92 -19.48
N ALA A 94 11.79 13.43 -18.34
CA ALA A 94 13.18 13.77 -18.09
C ALA A 94 13.50 13.64 -16.60
N PHE A 95 14.76 13.37 -16.26
CA PHE A 95 15.21 13.29 -14.88
C PHE A 95 16.67 13.73 -14.78
N ASP A 96 16.97 14.66 -13.87
CA ASP A 96 18.31 15.12 -13.56
C ASP A 96 18.62 14.89 -12.07
N GLU A 97 19.86 14.55 -11.76
CA GLU A 97 20.32 14.31 -10.41
C GLU A 97 21.65 14.98 -10.14
N ARG A 98 21.72 15.70 -9.03
CA ARG A 98 22.93 16.32 -8.49
C ARG A 98 23.16 15.86 -7.06
N THR A 99 24.36 16.10 -6.52
CA THR A 99 24.81 15.61 -5.20
C THR A 99 23.78 15.79 -4.06
N ASN A 100 22.99 16.88 -4.07
CA ASN A 100 21.97 17.14 -3.05
C ASN A 100 20.62 17.59 -3.63
N ALA A 101 20.32 17.26 -4.88
CA ALA A 101 19.04 17.61 -5.50
C ALA A 101 18.65 16.61 -6.59
N ALA A 102 17.36 16.43 -6.80
CA ALA A 102 16.83 15.71 -7.95
C ALA A 102 15.71 16.52 -8.60
N VAL A 103 15.63 16.44 -9.92
CA VAL A 103 14.61 17.07 -10.73
C VAL A 103 13.95 16.01 -11.61
N SER A 104 12.62 15.99 -11.64
CA SER A 104 11.83 15.04 -12.43
C SER A 104 10.80 15.80 -13.25
N VAL A 105 10.77 15.57 -14.56
CA VAL A 105 9.69 16.02 -15.44
C VAL A 105 8.84 14.81 -15.79
N GLU A 106 7.55 14.89 -15.49
CA GLU A 106 6.62 13.77 -15.61
C GLU A 106 5.43 14.16 -16.47
N SER A 107 4.87 13.21 -17.21
CA SER A 107 3.62 13.44 -17.93
C SER A 107 2.49 13.78 -16.95
N TYR A 108 1.73 14.82 -17.25
CA TYR A 108 0.61 15.23 -16.41
C TYR A 108 -0.54 14.21 -16.45
N ARG A 109 -1.08 13.86 -15.27
CA ARG A 109 -2.29 13.05 -15.13
C ARG A 109 -3.50 13.98 -14.99
N ARG A 110 -4.36 13.98 -16.02
CA ARG A 110 -5.56 14.82 -16.04
C ARG A 110 -6.54 14.39 -14.95
N GLY A 111 -7.33 15.34 -14.47
CA GLY A 111 -8.39 15.10 -13.50
C GLY A 111 -8.28 15.99 -12.28
N THR A 112 -9.28 15.93 -11.43
CA THR A 112 -9.32 16.62 -10.14
C THR A 112 -8.80 15.69 -9.05
N ASP A 113 -8.15 16.25 -8.05
CA ASP A 113 -7.72 15.53 -6.86
C ASP A 113 -8.94 14.91 -6.14
N LEU A 114 -8.85 13.63 -5.77
CA LEU A 114 -9.94 12.96 -5.06
C LEU A 114 -10.20 13.61 -3.70
N ALA A 115 -9.18 14.10 -2.99
CA ALA A 115 -9.35 14.84 -1.74
C ALA A 115 -10.23 16.08 -1.94
N ASP A 116 -9.98 16.88 -2.98
CA ASP A 116 -10.78 18.08 -3.28
C ASP A 116 -12.22 17.73 -3.68
N ILE A 117 -12.44 16.57 -4.30
CA ILE A 117 -13.80 16.11 -4.62
C ILE A 117 -14.51 15.69 -3.34
N LEU A 118 -13.86 14.94 -2.46
CA LEU A 118 -14.44 14.49 -1.19
C LEU A 118 -14.78 15.66 -0.27
N GLU A 119 -13.96 16.70 -0.23
CA GLU A 119 -14.25 17.91 0.53
C GLU A 119 -15.51 18.63 0.01
N ARG A 120 -15.69 18.69 -1.31
CA ARG A 120 -16.87 19.31 -1.93
C ARG A 120 -18.10 18.41 -1.94
N ARG A 121 -17.93 17.09 -1.89
CA ARG A 121 -18.99 16.07 -2.03
C ARG A 121 -18.80 14.94 -0.99
N PRO A 122 -18.88 15.25 0.31
CA PRO A 122 -18.65 14.26 1.38
C PRO A 122 -19.62 13.09 1.34
N ASN A 123 -20.83 13.30 0.81
CA ASN A 123 -21.84 12.26 0.63
C ASN A 123 -21.46 11.15 -0.38
N ARG A 124 -20.39 11.34 -1.15
CA ARG A 124 -19.92 10.36 -2.16
C ARG A 124 -18.65 9.61 -1.75
N VAL A 125 -18.26 9.70 -0.48
CA VAL A 125 -17.03 9.05 0.01
C VAL A 125 -17.04 7.55 -0.19
N GLU A 126 -18.17 6.88 -0.04
CA GLU A 126 -18.25 5.43 -0.27
C GLU A 126 -17.96 5.07 -1.73
N GLU A 127 -18.69 5.69 -2.65
CA GLU A 127 -18.60 5.44 -4.09
C GLU A 127 -17.20 5.76 -4.64
N LEU A 128 -16.64 6.91 -4.25
CA LEU A 128 -15.36 7.38 -4.77
C LEU A 128 -14.18 6.65 -4.14
N THR A 129 -14.26 6.28 -2.85
CA THR A 129 -13.28 5.39 -2.20
C THR A 129 -13.27 4.04 -2.90
N ALA A 130 -14.44 3.44 -3.15
CA ALA A 130 -14.53 2.17 -3.87
C ALA A 130 -13.94 2.28 -5.29
N ALA A 131 -14.15 3.40 -5.99
CA ALA A 131 -13.56 3.63 -7.31
C ALA A 131 -12.02 3.71 -7.27
N ALA A 132 -11.44 4.34 -6.25
CA ALA A 132 -10.00 4.36 -6.03
C ALA A 132 -9.46 2.94 -5.73
N LEU A 133 -10.09 2.22 -4.81
CA LEU A 133 -9.70 0.83 -4.49
C LEU A 133 -9.74 -0.07 -5.73
N ARG A 134 -10.78 0.03 -6.57
CA ARG A 134 -10.84 -0.70 -7.85
C ARG A 134 -9.71 -0.33 -8.81
N ALA A 135 -9.26 0.93 -8.79
CA ALA A 135 -8.19 1.41 -9.67
C ALA A 135 -6.80 0.91 -9.25
N ILE A 136 -6.52 0.73 -7.96
CA ILE A 136 -5.24 0.15 -7.49
C ILE A 136 -5.24 -1.39 -7.53
N ALA A 137 -6.40 -2.04 -7.46
CA ALA A 137 -6.49 -3.49 -7.37
C ALA A 137 -5.77 -4.30 -8.48
N PRO A 138 -5.67 -3.84 -9.75
CA PRO A 138 -4.85 -4.53 -10.75
C PRO A 138 -3.36 -4.59 -10.38
N LEU A 139 -2.80 -3.55 -9.75
CA LEU A 139 -1.44 -3.59 -9.21
C LEU A 139 -1.30 -4.73 -8.19
N HIS A 140 -2.19 -4.72 -7.20
CA HIS A 140 -2.13 -5.67 -6.09
C HIS A 140 -2.30 -7.11 -6.59
N ARG A 141 -3.26 -7.37 -7.48
CA ARG A 141 -3.46 -8.71 -8.05
C ARG A 141 -2.34 -9.13 -8.98
N GLY A 142 -1.91 -8.24 -9.88
CA GLY A 142 -0.92 -8.53 -10.91
C GLY A 142 0.50 -8.73 -10.37
N THR A 143 0.75 -8.31 -9.13
CA THR A 143 2.07 -8.41 -8.48
C THR A 143 2.04 -9.27 -7.23
N ALA A 144 0.89 -9.84 -6.87
CA ALA A 144 0.74 -10.64 -5.66
C ALA A 144 1.51 -11.96 -5.76
N THR A 145 2.34 -12.21 -4.76
CA THR A 145 2.94 -13.51 -4.47
C THR A 145 2.55 -13.89 -3.04
N PRO A 146 1.99 -15.09 -2.79
CA PRO A 146 1.70 -15.53 -1.44
C PRO A 146 3.00 -15.80 -0.67
N VAL A 147 3.10 -15.26 0.55
CA VAL A 147 4.22 -15.54 1.46
C VAL A 147 3.69 -15.96 2.82
N VAL A 148 4.45 -16.80 3.51
CA VAL A 148 4.24 -17.05 4.94
C VAL A 148 5.09 -16.04 5.70
N VAL A 149 4.47 -15.29 6.62
CA VAL A 149 5.19 -14.27 7.38
C VAL A 149 6.14 -14.96 8.35
N ASP A 150 7.43 -14.90 8.04
CA ASP A 150 8.51 -15.34 8.93
C ASP A 150 8.91 -14.26 9.94
N ASN A 151 9.65 -14.69 10.97
CA ASN A 151 10.09 -13.81 12.05
C ASN A 151 11.19 -12.80 11.65
N PHE A 152 11.76 -12.89 10.45
CA PHE A 152 13.04 -12.24 10.15
C PHE A 152 12.93 -11.15 9.09
N CYS A 153 12.51 -11.49 7.88
CA CYS A 153 12.66 -10.59 6.73
C CYS A 153 11.43 -9.69 6.56
N LEU A 154 10.23 -10.26 6.60
CA LEU A 154 8.99 -9.51 6.31
C LEU A 154 8.55 -8.66 7.50
N LEU A 155 8.59 -9.21 8.72
CA LEU A 155 8.26 -8.45 9.92
C LEU A 155 9.19 -7.26 10.15
N ARG A 156 10.44 -7.34 9.68
CA ARG A 156 11.37 -6.22 9.79
C ARG A 156 10.81 -4.99 9.08
N GLY A 157 10.44 -5.14 7.82
CA GLY A 157 9.93 -4.04 7.00
C GLY A 157 8.53 -3.57 7.38
N TRP A 158 7.67 -4.48 7.86
CA TRP A 158 6.26 -4.15 8.15
C TRP A 158 6.06 -3.64 9.58
N VAL A 159 6.80 -4.18 10.55
CA VAL A 159 6.54 -3.93 11.97
C VAL A 159 7.74 -3.26 12.61
N VAL A 160 8.93 -3.87 12.51
CA VAL A 160 10.10 -3.43 13.28
C VAL A 160 10.54 -2.03 12.86
N GLU A 161 10.78 -1.78 11.58
CA GLU A 161 11.32 -0.49 11.10
C GLU A 161 10.36 0.70 11.35
N PRO A 162 9.05 0.60 11.03
CA PRO A 162 8.10 1.64 11.40
C PRO A 162 8.01 1.86 12.91
N LEU A 163 8.01 0.79 13.71
CA LEU A 163 7.98 0.93 15.17
C LEU A 163 9.24 1.55 15.72
N THR A 164 10.43 1.17 15.25
CA THR A 164 11.68 1.79 15.69
C THR A 164 11.66 3.29 15.43
N THR A 165 11.17 3.69 14.24
CA THR A 165 10.98 5.10 13.90
C THR A 165 10.11 5.81 14.92
N LEU A 166 8.95 5.26 15.28
CA LEU A 166 8.03 5.89 16.23
C LEU A 166 8.51 5.80 17.68
N THR A 167 9.12 4.70 18.11
CA THR A 167 9.69 4.54 19.46
C THR A 167 10.79 5.56 19.72
N ASP A 168 11.64 5.84 18.73
CA ASP A 168 12.67 6.88 18.84
C ASP A 168 12.05 8.27 19.04
N VAL A 169 10.86 8.52 18.49
CA VAL A 169 10.10 9.75 18.68
C VAL A 169 9.40 9.75 20.03
N CYS A 170 8.78 8.64 20.46
CA CYS A 170 8.22 8.48 21.80
C CYS A 170 9.25 8.87 22.85
N ARG A 171 10.48 8.35 22.76
CA ARG A 171 11.56 8.68 23.71
C ARG A 171 11.87 10.17 23.80
N ARG A 172 11.59 10.95 22.76
CA ARG A 172 11.84 12.39 22.72
C ARG A 172 10.63 13.22 23.16
N LEU A 173 9.43 12.86 22.71
CA LEU A 173 8.22 13.68 22.88
C LEU A 173 7.35 13.25 24.07
N ASP A 174 7.21 11.94 24.31
CA ASP A 174 6.49 11.40 25.47
C ASP A 174 7.05 10.00 25.85
N PRO A 175 8.10 9.95 26.70
CA PRO A 175 8.76 8.71 27.09
C PRO A 175 7.84 7.69 27.75
N ARG A 176 6.71 8.12 28.32
CA ARG A 176 5.74 7.23 29.00
C ARG A 176 5.12 6.23 28.03
N LEU A 177 4.94 6.63 26.77
CA LEU A 177 4.33 5.83 25.70
C LEU A 177 5.26 4.75 25.11
N VAL A 178 6.54 4.73 25.49
CA VAL A 178 7.51 3.74 24.98
C VAL A 178 7.09 2.31 25.32
N ARG A 179 6.51 2.11 26.52
CA ARG A 179 6.02 0.79 26.94
C ARG A 179 4.87 0.33 26.05
N ASP A 180 3.92 1.21 25.75
CA ASP A 180 2.77 0.90 24.91
C ASP A 180 3.16 0.67 23.45
N MET A 181 4.14 1.42 22.95
CA MET A 181 4.71 1.17 21.61
C MET A 181 5.39 -0.20 21.52
N ASN A 182 6.16 -0.59 22.54
CA ASN A 182 6.77 -1.93 22.60
C ASN A 182 5.70 -3.03 22.70
N ARG A 183 4.65 -2.81 23.49
CA ARG A 183 3.51 -3.73 23.61
C ARG A 183 2.81 -3.89 22.26
N LEU A 184 2.56 -2.79 21.55
CA LEU A 184 2.02 -2.78 20.20
C LEU A 184 2.87 -3.65 19.26
N GLY A 185 4.19 -3.52 19.31
CA GLY A 185 5.09 -4.36 18.52
C GLY A 185 4.94 -5.85 18.79
N THR A 186 4.75 -6.23 20.05
CA THR A 186 4.46 -7.63 20.40
C THR A 186 3.11 -8.08 19.84
N VAL A 187 2.07 -7.24 19.90
CA VAL A 187 0.75 -7.55 19.33
C VAL A 187 0.83 -7.83 17.83
N LEU A 188 1.44 -6.91 17.08
CA LEU A 188 1.53 -7.01 15.63
C LEU A 188 2.34 -8.24 15.20
N ARG A 189 3.47 -8.52 15.87
CA ARG A 189 4.25 -9.73 15.58
C ARG A 189 3.43 -11.00 15.84
N GLN A 190 2.77 -11.09 16.99
CA GLN A 190 1.95 -12.27 17.34
C GLN A 190 0.81 -12.49 16.34
N ALA A 191 0.19 -11.42 15.85
CA ALA A 191 -0.93 -11.52 14.91
C ALA A 191 -0.51 -11.91 13.48
N LEU A 192 0.72 -11.56 13.09
CA LEU A 192 1.22 -11.71 11.73
C LEU A 192 2.05 -12.97 11.52
N VAL A 193 2.85 -13.40 12.49
CA VAL A 193 3.76 -14.56 12.35
C VAL A 193 2.99 -15.82 11.94
N GLY A 194 3.48 -16.51 10.92
CA GLY A 194 2.90 -17.76 10.42
C GLY A 194 1.68 -17.58 9.53
N ARG A 195 1.12 -16.36 9.41
CA ARG A 195 0.01 -16.08 8.48
C ARG A 195 0.49 -16.19 7.04
N ARG A 196 -0.38 -16.71 6.18
CA ARG A 196 -0.16 -16.69 4.72
C ARG A 196 -0.80 -15.44 4.12
N ILE A 197 0.02 -14.47 3.72
CA ILE A 197 -0.45 -13.15 3.24
C ILE A 197 0.03 -12.95 1.78
N PRO A 198 -0.84 -12.53 0.85
CA PRO A 198 -0.40 -12.09 -0.47
C PRO A 198 0.33 -10.76 -0.35
N VAL A 199 1.55 -10.71 -0.89
CA VAL A 199 2.39 -9.51 -0.91
C VAL A 199 2.74 -9.15 -2.34
N GLY A 200 2.82 -7.86 -2.63
CA GLY A 200 3.12 -7.38 -3.97
C GLY A 200 3.65 -5.96 -3.92
N TRP A 201 3.49 -5.27 -5.04
CA TRP A 201 3.71 -3.84 -5.10
C TRP A 201 2.56 -3.09 -4.41
N THR A 202 2.92 -2.14 -3.55
CA THR A 202 2.01 -1.14 -3.01
C THR A 202 2.49 0.26 -3.38
N HIS A 203 1.56 1.21 -3.44
CA HIS A 203 1.84 2.62 -3.63
C HIS A 203 2.56 3.22 -2.41
N GLY A 204 2.22 2.76 -1.20
CA GLY A 204 2.89 3.14 0.05
C GLY A 204 2.51 4.52 0.60
N ASP A 205 1.63 5.23 -0.11
CA ASP A 205 1.02 6.51 0.31
C ASP A 205 -0.31 6.69 -0.46
N TYR A 206 -1.12 5.63 -0.54
CA TYR A 206 -2.34 5.62 -1.36
C TYR A 206 -3.49 6.39 -0.70
N ALA A 207 -3.35 7.72 -0.65
CA ALA A 207 -4.34 8.64 -0.09
C ALA A 207 -5.13 9.35 -1.22
N PRO A 208 -6.31 9.94 -0.92
CA PRO A 208 -7.10 10.70 -1.89
C PRO A 208 -6.31 11.76 -2.67
N ALA A 209 -5.35 12.44 -2.01
CA ALA A 209 -4.48 13.45 -2.63
C ALA A 209 -3.62 12.92 -3.81
N ASN A 210 -3.45 11.60 -3.88
CA ASN A 210 -2.61 10.92 -4.87
C ASN A 210 -3.44 10.25 -5.98
N VAL A 211 -4.76 10.46 -6.00
CA VAL A 211 -5.67 9.93 -7.01
C VAL A 211 -6.27 11.07 -7.82
N ARG A 212 -6.35 10.89 -9.14
CA ARG A 212 -6.97 11.83 -10.09
C ARG A 212 -8.25 11.24 -10.65
N VAL A 213 -9.30 12.04 -10.73
CA VAL A 213 -10.63 11.62 -11.17
C VAL A 213 -11.11 12.51 -12.33
N ALA A 214 -11.75 11.90 -13.33
CA ALA A 214 -12.37 12.63 -14.45
C ALA A 214 -13.60 13.43 -14.00
N GLY A 215 -13.40 14.70 -13.62
CA GLY A 215 -14.48 15.54 -13.13
C GLY A 215 -15.09 15.02 -11.82
N LEU A 216 -16.29 15.51 -11.47
CA LEU A 216 -16.86 15.20 -10.16
C LEU A 216 -17.36 13.76 -10.02
N ARG A 217 -17.71 13.06 -11.11
CA ARG A 217 -18.29 11.69 -11.09
C ARG A 217 -17.52 10.65 -11.89
N GLY A 218 -16.44 11.04 -12.56
CA GLY A 218 -15.82 10.15 -13.54
C GLY A 218 -14.94 9.07 -12.95
N SER A 219 -14.34 8.29 -13.84
CA SER A 219 -13.38 7.24 -13.50
C SER A 219 -12.08 7.83 -12.96
N VAL A 220 -11.31 7.00 -12.25
CA VAL A 220 -9.91 7.30 -11.94
C VAL A 220 -9.13 7.44 -13.25
N THR A 221 -8.40 8.54 -13.37
CA THR A 221 -7.62 8.91 -14.56
C THR A 221 -6.12 8.93 -14.30
N GLY A 222 -5.71 8.83 -13.03
CA GLY A 222 -4.30 8.68 -12.70
C GLY A 222 -4.04 8.46 -11.22
N ILE A 223 -2.88 7.87 -10.94
CA ILE A 223 -2.33 7.65 -9.61
C ILE A 223 -0.92 8.25 -9.61
N VAL A 224 -0.63 9.16 -8.69
CA VAL A 224 0.59 9.98 -8.66
C VAL A 224 1.31 9.87 -7.32
N ASP A 225 2.57 10.34 -7.27
CA ASP A 225 3.42 10.32 -6.05
C ASP A 225 3.86 8.92 -5.58
N TRP A 226 4.34 8.12 -6.52
CA TRP A 226 4.89 6.77 -6.31
C TRP A 226 6.21 6.71 -5.52
N GLY A 227 6.65 7.80 -4.91
CA GLY A 227 7.92 7.85 -4.20
C GLY A 227 7.94 7.05 -2.90
N GLY A 228 6.76 6.66 -2.39
CA GLY A 228 6.60 5.78 -1.23
C GLY A 228 6.46 4.29 -1.59
N ALA A 229 6.42 3.95 -2.88
CA ALA A 229 6.05 2.62 -3.34
C ALA A 229 7.10 1.56 -3.01
N ARG A 230 6.62 0.36 -2.68
CA ARG A 230 7.43 -0.75 -2.20
C ARG A 230 6.88 -2.08 -2.71
N SER A 231 7.78 -2.99 -3.07
CA SER A 231 7.44 -4.40 -3.29
C SER A 231 7.43 -5.18 -1.97
N GLY A 232 6.84 -6.37 -1.98
CA GLY A 232 6.76 -7.24 -0.81
C GLY A 232 5.94 -6.66 0.33
N GLN A 233 4.92 -5.86 0.02
CA GLN A 233 4.00 -5.30 1.01
C GLN A 233 2.59 -5.91 0.87
N PRO A 234 1.83 -6.03 1.97
CA PRO A 234 0.43 -6.43 1.89
C PRO A 234 -0.41 -5.37 1.20
N ALA A 235 -1.25 -5.79 0.25
CA ALA A 235 -2.15 -4.91 -0.51
C ALA A 235 -3.07 -4.06 0.39
N PHE A 236 -3.52 -4.64 1.51
CA PHE A 236 -4.43 -3.96 2.45
C PHE A 236 -3.85 -2.66 3.02
N LEU A 237 -2.51 -2.47 3.02
CA LEU A 237 -1.93 -1.20 3.46
C LEU A 237 -2.37 -0.03 2.60
N ASP A 238 -2.44 -0.19 1.28
CA ASP A 238 -2.97 0.86 0.40
C ASP A 238 -4.49 1.01 0.57
N GLU A 239 -5.21 -0.10 0.72
CA GLU A 239 -6.67 -0.11 0.84
C GLU A 239 -7.14 0.63 2.09
N TYR A 240 -6.59 0.26 3.25
CA TYR A 240 -6.91 0.92 4.52
C TYR A 240 -6.35 2.34 4.57
N THR A 241 -5.21 2.63 3.93
CA THR A 241 -4.72 4.03 3.83
C THR A 241 -5.77 4.88 3.10
N MET A 242 -6.26 4.42 1.95
CA MET A 242 -7.28 5.15 1.18
C MET A 242 -8.56 5.33 1.99
N ILE A 243 -9.08 4.26 2.59
CA ILE A 243 -10.32 4.28 3.39
C ILE A 243 -10.21 5.27 4.55
N LEU A 244 -9.19 5.11 5.39
CA LEU A 244 -9.05 5.93 6.60
C LEU A 244 -8.79 7.39 6.23
N THR A 245 -7.93 7.67 5.25
CA THR A 245 -7.64 9.04 4.86
C THR A 245 -8.80 9.70 4.10
N ALA A 246 -9.62 8.95 3.37
CA ALA A 246 -10.87 9.47 2.79
C ALA A 246 -11.89 9.84 3.87
N SER A 247 -12.03 9.01 4.91
CA SER A 247 -12.87 9.32 6.08
C SER A 247 -12.37 10.54 6.83
N CYS A 248 -11.06 10.69 7.06
CA CYS A 248 -10.48 11.91 7.65
C CYS A 248 -10.87 13.18 6.89
N ARG A 249 -10.92 13.14 5.54
CA ARG A 249 -11.32 14.30 4.73
C ARG A 249 -12.78 14.68 4.94
N VAL A 250 -13.67 13.70 5.05
CA VAL A 250 -15.11 13.93 5.22
C VAL A 250 -15.46 14.32 6.65
N GLU A 251 -14.86 13.63 7.63
CA GLU A 251 -15.11 13.87 9.05
C GLU A 251 -14.30 15.05 9.59
N ARG A 252 -13.36 15.59 8.81
CA ARG A 252 -12.47 16.70 9.17
C ARG A 252 -11.74 16.45 10.49
N THR A 253 -11.24 15.22 10.64
CA THR A 253 -10.55 14.75 11.84
C THR A 253 -9.14 14.28 11.51
N ASP A 254 -8.25 14.32 12.50
CA ASP A 254 -6.92 13.77 12.41
C ASP A 254 -6.96 12.23 12.34
N LEU A 255 -5.96 11.64 11.70
CA LEU A 255 -5.92 10.19 11.47
C LEU A 255 -5.89 9.40 12.79
N GLY A 256 -5.14 9.86 13.80
CA GLY A 256 -5.07 9.14 15.08
C GLY A 256 -6.40 9.11 15.82
N MET A 257 -7.15 10.21 15.82
CA MET A 257 -8.49 10.26 16.40
C MET A 257 -9.44 9.30 15.67
N LEU A 258 -9.47 9.36 14.33
CA LEU A 258 -10.28 8.44 13.53
C LEU A 258 -9.95 6.97 13.83
N VAL A 259 -8.65 6.64 13.84
CA VAL A 259 -8.17 5.27 14.09
C VAL A 259 -8.55 4.82 15.50
N ALA A 260 -8.37 5.67 16.52
CA ALA A 260 -8.77 5.36 17.89
C ALA A 260 -10.28 5.05 17.99
N ASP A 261 -11.12 5.83 17.31
CA ASP A 261 -12.57 5.60 17.24
C ASP A 261 -12.89 4.26 16.58
N ARG A 262 -12.22 3.93 15.45
CA ARG A 262 -12.42 2.64 14.76
C ARG A 262 -11.99 1.46 15.61
N LEU A 263 -10.87 1.56 16.32
CA LEU A 263 -10.41 0.50 17.21
C LEU A 263 -11.37 0.29 18.38
N SER A 264 -11.90 1.38 18.95
CA SER A 264 -12.87 1.34 20.05
C SER A 264 -14.23 0.79 19.60
N ALA A 265 -14.68 1.12 18.38
CA ALA A 265 -15.88 0.58 17.75
C ALA A 265 -15.70 -0.86 17.23
N GLY A 266 -14.47 -1.37 17.29
CA GLY A 266 -14.11 -2.73 16.96
C GLY A 266 -13.75 -3.00 15.50
N GLY A 267 -13.66 -1.97 14.66
CA GLY A 267 -13.32 -2.09 13.25
C GLY A 267 -13.75 -0.88 12.41
N LEU A 268 -13.79 -1.06 11.09
CA LEU A 268 -14.29 -0.07 10.14
C LEU A 268 -15.78 0.21 10.36
N SER A 269 -16.19 1.45 10.08
CA SER A 269 -17.61 1.82 10.02
C SER A 269 -18.34 1.07 8.90
N GLY A 270 -19.68 1.09 8.94
CA GLY A 270 -20.51 0.48 7.89
C GLY A 270 -20.18 1.00 6.49
N ARG A 271 -19.99 2.32 6.34
CA ARG A 271 -19.68 2.98 5.06
C ARG A 271 -18.32 2.57 4.52
N GLU A 272 -17.31 2.55 5.38
CA GLU A 272 -15.93 2.16 5.01
C GLU A 272 -15.89 0.70 4.55
N ARG A 273 -16.55 -0.20 5.30
CA ARG A 273 -16.63 -1.62 4.94
C ARG A 273 -17.44 -1.85 3.66
N SER A 274 -18.48 -1.07 3.42
CA SER A 274 -19.23 -1.11 2.15
C SER A 274 -18.38 -0.66 0.97
N ALA A 275 -17.57 0.40 1.10
CA ALA A 275 -16.64 0.82 0.05
C ALA A 275 -15.60 -0.28 -0.26
N LEU A 276 -15.04 -0.92 0.77
CA LEU A 276 -14.09 -2.02 0.62
C LEU A 276 -14.73 -3.22 -0.10
N ARG A 277 -15.92 -3.65 0.35
CA ARG A 277 -16.69 -4.74 -0.30
C ARG A 277 -17.01 -4.43 -1.76
N ALA A 278 -17.53 -3.23 -2.04
CA ALA A 278 -17.83 -2.78 -3.41
C ALA A 278 -16.60 -2.72 -4.33
N ALA A 279 -15.38 -2.72 -3.78
CA ALA A 279 -14.15 -2.80 -4.56
C ALA A 279 -13.71 -4.25 -4.85
N HIS A 280 -14.07 -5.19 -3.97
CA HIS A 280 -13.76 -6.61 -4.10
C HIS A 280 -14.84 -7.42 -4.81
N ASP A 281 -16.11 -7.00 -4.75
CA ASP A 281 -17.24 -7.65 -5.41
C ASP A 281 -17.05 -7.56 -6.93
N ARG A 282 -16.47 -8.62 -7.51
CA ARG A 282 -16.45 -8.88 -8.95
C ARG A 282 -17.32 -10.09 -9.25
N PRO A 283 -18.17 -10.04 -10.28
CA PRO A 283 -18.87 -11.23 -10.75
C PRO A 283 -17.83 -12.27 -11.24
N GLY A 284 -17.78 -13.44 -10.61
CA GLY A 284 -17.05 -14.62 -11.08
C GLY A 284 -15.71 -14.96 -10.40
N GLY A 285 -15.44 -14.48 -9.18
CA GLY A 285 -14.26 -14.91 -8.41
C GLY A 285 -14.63 -15.88 -7.28
N ASP A 286 -14.15 -17.12 -7.35
CA ASP A 286 -14.21 -18.06 -6.22
C ASP A 286 -13.48 -17.46 -5.02
N VAL A 287 -14.23 -17.28 -3.94
CA VAL A 287 -13.70 -16.90 -2.64
C VAL A 287 -13.08 -18.15 -2.03
N GLU A 288 -11.89 -18.53 -2.51
CA GLU A 288 -11.06 -19.43 -1.72
C GLU A 288 -10.80 -18.75 -0.37
N ASP A 289 -10.92 -19.58 0.67
CA ASP A 289 -10.83 -19.29 2.10
C ASP A 289 -9.47 -18.64 2.45
N ARG A 290 -9.30 -17.39 2.03
CA ARG A 290 -8.13 -16.58 2.35
C ARG A 290 -8.23 -16.26 3.82
N GLU A 291 -7.24 -16.70 4.57
CA GLU A 291 -7.06 -16.34 5.96
C GLU A 291 -7.06 -14.80 6.08
N THR A 292 -8.21 -14.23 6.45
CA THR A 292 -8.39 -12.80 6.54
C THR A 292 -7.68 -12.30 7.77
N ILE A 293 -6.79 -11.31 7.58
CA ILE A 293 -6.19 -10.60 8.71
C ILE A 293 -7.30 -9.94 9.53
N ASP A 294 -7.15 -9.96 10.85
CA ASP A 294 -8.04 -9.24 11.75
C ASP A 294 -8.09 -7.75 11.37
N GLU A 295 -9.30 -7.19 11.28
CA GLU A 295 -9.51 -5.83 10.78
C GLU A 295 -8.83 -4.78 11.67
N ARG A 296 -8.77 -4.99 12.99
CA ARG A 296 -8.06 -4.08 13.91
C ARG A 296 -6.56 -4.14 13.68
N ILE A 297 -6.01 -5.33 13.44
CA ILE A 297 -4.59 -5.48 13.07
C ILE A 297 -4.29 -4.75 11.76
N ALA A 298 -5.14 -4.88 10.74
CA ALA A 298 -4.96 -4.17 9.47
C ALA A 298 -5.00 -2.65 9.65
N ILE A 299 -5.94 -2.13 10.45
CA ILE A 299 -6.04 -0.70 10.78
C ILE A 299 -4.77 -0.22 11.48
N VAL A 300 -4.32 -0.91 12.54
CA VAL A 300 -3.16 -0.49 13.33
C VAL A 300 -1.87 -0.57 12.53
N LEU A 301 -1.68 -1.63 11.73
CA LEU A 301 -0.51 -1.75 10.87
C LEU A 301 -0.48 -0.62 9.83
N THR A 302 -1.63 -0.31 9.22
CA THR A 302 -1.76 0.80 8.27
C THR A 302 -1.44 2.15 8.93
N TRP A 303 -2.02 2.40 10.11
CA TRP A 303 -1.73 3.60 10.89
C TRP A 303 -0.24 3.74 11.20
N LEU A 304 0.40 2.66 11.66
CA LEU A 304 1.82 2.63 11.98
C LEU A 304 2.68 3.02 10.77
N HIS A 305 2.40 2.44 9.61
CA HIS A 305 3.10 2.78 8.36
C HIS A 305 2.88 4.24 7.96
N HIS A 306 1.63 4.73 8.04
CA HIS A 306 1.29 6.09 7.67
C HIS A 306 1.97 7.12 8.59
N VAL A 307 1.90 6.93 9.91
CA VAL A 307 2.49 7.85 10.90
C VAL A 307 4.02 7.84 10.81
N ALA A 308 4.65 6.67 10.64
CA ALA A 308 6.10 6.60 10.45
C ALA A 308 6.55 7.31 9.15
N HIS A 309 5.74 7.21 8.08
CA HIS A 309 5.98 7.93 6.84
C HIS A 309 5.79 9.44 6.99
N ALA A 310 4.66 9.87 7.56
CA ALA A 310 4.34 11.27 7.81
C ALA A 310 5.38 11.95 8.71
N TRP A 311 5.88 11.24 9.72
CA TRP A 311 6.94 11.74 10.59
C TRP A 311 8.25 11.99 9.83
N ARG A 312 8.68 11.05 8.98
CA ARG A 312 9.90 11.21 8.16
C ARG A 312 9.85 12.43 7.23
N LYS A 313 8.65 12.84 6.81
CA LYS A 313 8.44 14.03 5.97
C LYS A 313 8.60 15.34 6.76
N ARG A 314 8.19 15.38 8.03
CA ARG A 314 8.23 16.59 8.87
C ARG A 314 9.67 16.95 9.26
N GLN A 315 10.09 18.17 8.94
CA GLN A 315 11.46 18.66 9.18
C GLN A 315 11.57 19.81 10.20
N THR A 316 10.47 20.39 10.69
CA THR A 316 10.54 21.65 11.48
C THR A 316 9.57 21.73 12.66
N PRO A 317 9.98 22.29 13.83
CA PRO A 317 9.47 21.86 15.13
C PRO A 317 8.30 22.56 15.84
N PRO A 318 7.57 23.60 15.36
CA PRO A 318 6.59 24.19 16.28
C PRO A 318 5.38 23.28 16.58
N ASP A 319 5.02 22.37 15.67
CA ASP A 319 3.75 21.60 15.77
C ASP A 319 3.92 20.11 16.12
N HIS A 320 5.12 19.66 16.49
CA HIS A 320 5.38 18.23 16.71
C HIS A 320 4.58 17.66 17.88
N HIS A 321 4.39 18.42 18.97
CA HIS A 321 3.63 17.96 20.14
C HIS A 321 2.13 17.86 19.84
N THR A 322 1.53 18.88 19.21
CA THR A 322 0.11 18.86 18.84
C THR A 322 -0.17 17.74 17.85
N TRP A 323 0.67 17.59 16.82
CA TRP A 323 0.51 16.49 15.86
C TRP A 323 0.60 15.13 16.54
N TRP A 324 1.57 14.96 17.46
CA TRP A 324 1.74 13.73 18.23
C TRP A 324 0.52 13.41 19.11
N ALA A 325 0.01 14.42 19.82
CA ALA A 325 -1.17 14.29 20.68
C ALA A 325 -2.42 13.89 19.91
N ASN A 326 -2.55 14.29 18.63
CA ASN A 326 -3.71 13.95 17.81
C ASN A 326 -3.54 12.68 16.99
N ASN A 327 -2.31 12.29 16.66
CA ASN A 327 -2.03 11.21 15.70
C ASN A 327 -1.47 9.94 16.35
N VAL A 328 -0.89 10.03 17.56
CA VAL A 328 -0.22 8.88 18.19
C VAL A 328 -0.83 8.48 19.52
N ALA A 329 -0.93 9.40 20.48
CA ALA A 329 -1.41 9.07 21.83
C ALA A 329 -2.80 8.38 21.83
N PRO A 330 -3.82 8.87 21.09
CA PRO A 330 -5.17 8.29 21.12
C PRO A 330 -5.20 6.85 20.62
N VAL A 331 -4.35 6.51 19.64
CA VAL A 331 -4.29 5.16 19.09
C VAL A 331 -3.63 4.19 20.07
N LEU A 332 -2.58 4.62 20.76
CA LEU A 332 -1.94 3.78 21.79
C LEU A 332 -2.89 3.53 22.96
N ASP A 333 -3.66 4.54 23.39
CA ASP A 333 -4.68 4.40 24.42
C ASP A 333 -5.77 3.39 24.00
N ALA A 334 -6.27 3.50 22.76
CA ALA A 334 -7.27 2.57 22.22
C ALA A 334 -6.73 1.12 22.11
N VAL A 335 -5.46 0.95 21.69
CA VAL A 335 -4.81 -0.37 21.64
C VAL A 335 -4.60 -0.96 23.05
N ALA A 336 -4.34 -0.13 24.06
CA ALA A 336 -4.26 -0.59 25.44
C ALA A 336 -5.60 -1.14 25.93
N GLY A 337 -6.70 -0.41 25.67
CA GLY A 337 -8.06 -0.82 26.03
C GLY A 337 -8.56 -2.09 25.32
N TRP A 338 -8.09 -2.35 24.09
CA TRP A 338 -8.44 -3.57 23.34
C TRP A 338 -8.07 -4.86 24.09
N ARG A 339 -6.97 -4.88 24.84
CA ARG A 339 -6.45 -6.13 25.44
C ARG A 339 -7.01 -6.46 26.80
N ASP A 340 -7.62 -5.50 27.47
CA ASP A 340 -8.25 -5.73 28.79
C ASP A 340 -9.66 -6.33 28.61
N GLY A 341 -10.20 -6.30 27.39
CA GLY A 341 -11.30 -7.14 26.91
C GLY A 341 -10.77 -8.41 26.24
N SER A 342 -11.23 -9.57 26.69
CA SER A 342 -10.74 -10.91 26.38
C SER A 342 -11.06 -11.43 24.96
N ASP A 343 -10.65 -10.74 23.88
CA ASP A 343 -11.06 -11.09 22.50
C ASP A 343 -9.95 -11.65 21.59
N LEU A 344 -8.70 -11.74 22.03
CA LEU A 344 -7.61 -12.25 21.18
C LEU A 344 -7.47 -13.79 21.16
N SER A 345 -8.37 -14.54 21.82
CA SER A 345 -8.30 -16.01 21.88
C SER A 345 -9.03 -16.74 20.74
N GLY A 346 -9.70 -16.04 19.82
CA GLY A 346 -10.52 -16.67 18.77
C GLY A 346 -9.74 -17.37 17.64
N ALA A 347 -8.43 -17.16 17.51
CA ALA A 347 -7.64 -17.63 16.36
C ALA A 347 -6.51 -18.61 16.73
N ARG A 348 -6.71 -19.48 17.74
CA ARG A 348 -5.89 -20.69 17.84
C ARG A 348 -6.41 -21.72 16.85
N ALA A 349 -5.63 -21.95 15.79
CA ALA A 349 -5.76 -23.08 14.90
C ALA A 349 -6.06 -24.35 15.71
N ARG A 350 -7.16 -25.03 15.36
CA ARG A 350 -7.39 -26.41 15.82
C ARG A 350 -6.16 -27.23 15.41
N PRO A 351 -5.46 -27.91 16.34
CA PRO A 351 -4.52 -28.93 15.93
C PRO A 351 -5.33 -30.00 15.18
N GLY A 352 -4.90 -30.32 13.96
CA GLY A 352 -5.51 -31.33 13.12
C GLY A 352 -5.80 -32.59 13.93
N GLY A 353 -7.03 -33.09 13.77
CA GLY A 353 -7.48 -34.31 14.44
C GLY A 353 -6.49 -35.44 14.22
N ALA A 354 -6.16 -36.11 15.32
CA ALA A 354 -5.54 -37.41 15.30
C ALA A 354 -6.33 -38.31 14.35
N VAL A 355 -5.65 -38.82 13.32
CA VAL A 355 -6.15 -39.90 12.49
C VAL A 355 -6.39 -41.09 13.41
N GLY A 356 -7.65 -41.34 13.70
CA GLY A 356 -8.09 -42.54 14.41
C GLY A 356 -7.71 -43.76 13.60
N ALA A 357 -6.96 -44.66 14.23
CA ALA A 357 -6.72 -46.00 13.73
C ALA A 357 -8.06 -46.69 13.44
N ALA A 358 -8.27 -47.07 12.18
CA ALA A 358 -9.33 -47.99 11.81
C ALA A 358 -8.90 -49.44 12.16
N PRO A 359 -9.83 -50.29 12.62
CA PRO A 359 -9.52 -51.62 13.09
C PRO A 359 -9.25 -52.59 11.92
N MET A 360 -8.22 -53.40 12.06
CA MET A 360 -7.92 -54.53 11.19
C MET A 360 -9.11 -55.49 11.17
N THR A 361 -9.75 -55.63 10.01
CA THR A 361 -10.64 -56.74 9.71
C THR A 361 -9.79 -57.93 9.26
N ALA A 362 -10.00 -59.07 9.92
CA ALA A 362 -9.30 -60.32 9.65
C ALA A 362 -9.72 -60.93 8.29
N PRO A 363 -8.81 -61.62 7.58
CA PRO A 363 -9.16 -62.37 6.39
C PRO A 363 -9.86 -63.70 6.74
N PRO A 364 -10.76 -64.23 5.89
CA PRO A 364 -11.39 -65.53 6.09
C PRO A 364 -10.42 -66.69 5.77
N PRO A 365 -10.68 -67.89 6.30
CA PRO A 365 -9.75 -69.01 6.25
C PRO A 365 -9.75 -69.68 4.87
N VAL A 366 -8.56 -69.89 4.33
CA VAL A 366 -8.33 -70.78 3.19
C VAL A 366 -8.36 -72.22 3.70
N LYS A 367 -9.24 -73.03 3.12
CA LYS A 367 -9.34 -74.47 3.35
C LYS A 367 -8.12 -75.20 2.76
N ASP A 368 -7.51 -76.03 3.58
CA ASP A 368 -6.57 -77.07 3.17
C ASP A 368 -7.22 -78.04 2.17
N ALA A 369 -6.51 -78.32 1.08
CA ALA A 369 -6.64 -79.54 0.30
C ALA A 369 -5.27 -80.23 0.26
N ALA A 370 -5.27 -81.45 0.79
CA ALA A 370 -4.15 -82.34 1.01
C ALA A 370 -3.53 -82.89 -0.31
N PRO A 371 -2.38 -83.57 -0.24
CA PRO A 371 -1.48 -83.82 -1.37
C PRO A 371 -1.79 -85.13 -2.10
N ALA A 372 -1.43 -85.20 -3.38
CA ALA A 372 -1.27 -86.46 -4.10
C ALA A 372 0.22 -86.71 -4.38
N GLN A 373 0.70 -87.83 -3.83
CA GLN A 373 1.99 -88.44 -4.10
C GLN A 373 2.04 -89.05 -5.51
N GLY A 374 3.26 -89.11 -6.07
CA GLY A 374 3.82 -90.33 -6.67
C GLY A 374 3.67 -90.51 -8.19
N ASP A 375 4.78 -90.32 -8.92
CA ASP A 375 5.57 -91.36 -9.63
C ASP A 375 6.56 -90.64 -10.57
N ARG A 376 7.89 -90.74 -10.42
CA ARG A 376 8.81 -91.83 -10.78
C ARG A 376 8.71 -92.35 -12.25
N SER A 377 9.86 -92.19 -12.91
CA SER A 377 10.50 -93.02 -13.96
C SER A 377 10.17 -92.79 -15.45
N ASP A 378 11.30 -92.56 -16.15
CA ASP A 378 11.76 -93.13 -17.43
C ASP A 378 11.35 -92.50 -18.77
N GLY A 379 12.41 -92.16 -19.53
CA GLY A 379 12.40 -91.65 -20.90
C GLY A 379 13.67 -90.88 -21.22
#